data_AF-A0A146G420-F1
#
_entry.id   AF-A0A146G420-F1
#
_cell.length_a   1.000
_cell.length_b   1.000
_cell.length_c   1.000
_cell.angle_alpha   90.00
_cell.angle_beta   90.00
_cell.angle_gamma   90.00
#
_symmetry.space_group_name_H-M   'P 1'
#
loop_
_entity.id
_entity.type
_entity.pdbx_description
1 polymer ?
#
loop_
_entity_poly.entity_id
_entity_poly.type
_entity_poly.pdbx_seq_one_letter_code
_entity_poly.pdbx_strand_id
1 'polypeptide(L)'
;MSGSPISGLVTAALILLLGGAGRLIAQVDKPVPPGGEAIFANASREAAISSTATAYGSVTLPTPEYPAFRFTVEKMPRNPWDIQARWINPAPIKKGEILLLTARARTLDMKSETGESRITTSANRATPPHDSWGGYEFAVGSDWTVIAHPFQAKSDIDANGFQFGINFGTGLQTVELADVSILRFPAGTPMDQMPRPIVTYEGREQDAAWRKEAQERIEKIRKGDLSVTVRDLSGNPVPGAQVHVAMRRHAFPFGTSVRAFRLLDDSPEHEQYRSILTRYFNRATFENEMKWRKTGEPQNSPDKIERAVDWLLSQGFSIRGHCLVWPAARFLPDDVVQLRDKPEELRARFLDHIANTVEAYRGRVSLWDVLNEPVNNMEPWVKDTLGPNAMTEWFEAARAAAPEARLYLNDYAMLSGGARDARRIDELENILRTLRNNDAPVDGIGEQAHFDATLVAPEKMFKTLDRFAAFGLPIEITEFDIASSDARLRADYTRDFLIAAFSHPSVAGITIWGFWAGSHWKPEAALWNRDWSIRPNGQAFIDLVRQQWWTDITETTDASGNVRVRGFLGEYEITVKIGDRQRKVIAQLPGAGLALPVRIDVSSEKANP
;
A
#
# COMPACT_ATOMS: atom_id res chain seq x y z
N MET A 1 22.22 -30.97 58.15
CA MET A 1 23.25 -30.47 57.21
C MET A 1 22.76 -30.78 55.81
N SER A 2 22.23 -29.76 55.16
CA SER A 2 21.50 -29.79 53.90
C SER A 2 22.39 -29.29 52.77
N GLY A 3 22.61 -30.13 51.75
CA GLY A 3 23.19 -29.71 50.47
C GLY A 3 22.13 -29.86 49.39
N SER A 4 21.63 -28.74 48.86
CA SER A 4 20.70 -28.68 47.71
C SER A 4 21.46 -28.77 46.39
N PRO A 5 20.91 -29.44 45.36
CA PRO A 5 21.46 -29.42 44.01
C PRO A 5 20.94 -28.21 43.23
N ILE A 6 21.88 -27.46 42.64
CA ILE A 6 21.62 -26.35 41.71
C ILE A 6 21.39 -26.97 40.32
N SER A 7 20.15 -27.42 40.05
CA SER A 7 19.69 -27.80 38.71
C SER A 7 18.31 -27.19 38.50
N GLY A 8 18.24 -26.03 37.84
CA GLY A 8 16.96 -25.35 37.61
C GLY A 8 17.00 -23.91 37.10
N LEU A 9 18.16 -23.28 36.96
CA LEU A 9 18.24 -21.84 36.68
C LEU A 9 18.54 -21.42 35.23
N VAL A 10 18.84 -22.35 34.31
CA VAL A 10 19.20 -22.00 32.92
C VAL A 10 18.00 -22.08 31.96
N THR A 11 17.02 -22.94 32.22
CA THR A 11 15.84 -23.10 31.34
C THR A 11 14.80 -22.00 31.51
N ALA A 12 14.80 -21.29 32.64
CA ALA A 12 13.85 -20.22 32.93
C ALA A 12 14.37 -18.83 32.49
N ALA A 13 15.68 -18.64 32.31
CA ALA A 13 16.27 -17.34 31.99
C ALA A 13 16.02 -16.89 30.55
N LEU A 14 15.80 -17.81 29.60
CA LEU A 14 15.34 -17.45 28.26
C LEU A 14 13.84 -17.08 28.21
N ILE A 15 13.08 -17.48 29.24
CA ILE A 15 11.64 -17.19 29.38
C ILE A 15 11.40 -15.90 30.19
N LEU A 16 12.35 -15.49 31.05
CA LEU A 16 12.15 -14.42 32.04
C LEU A 16 12.87 -13.08 31.77
N LEU A 17 13.61 -12.92 30.66
CA LEU A 17 14.20 -11.62 30.28
C LEU A 17 13.27 -10.73 29.44
N LEU A 18 11.98 -11.06 29.35
CA LEU A 18 10.99 -10.31 28.58
C LEU A 18 9.89 -9.79 29.51
N GLY A 19 10.18 -8.75 30.29
CA GLY A 19 9.19 -8.01 31.09
C GLY A 19 8.07 -7.30 30.29
N GLY A 20 7.90 -7.64 29.01
CA GLY A 20 6.79 -7.25 28.12
C GLY A 20 6.21 -8.43 27.33
N ALA A 21 6.40 -9.67 27.82
CA ALA A 21 6.17 -10.94 27.10
C ALA A 21 4.74 -11.20 26.57
N GLY A 22 3.72 -10.45 27.00
CA GLY A 22 2.38 -10.57 26.41
C GLY A 22 2.30 -10.14 24.93
N ARG A 23 3.20 -9.27 24.47
CA ARG A 23 3.21 -8.74 23.09
C ARG A 23 4.25 -9.38 22.16
N LEU A 24 5.32 -9.96 22.71
CA LEU A 24 6.46 -10.46 21.92
C LEU A 24 6.31 -11.92 21.46
N ILE A 25 5.58 -12.76 22.19
CA ILE A 25 5.23 -14.12 21.76
C ILE A 25 4.23 -14.09 20.57
N ALA A 26 3.55 -12.97 20.34
CA ALA A 26 2.58 -12.79 19.27
C ALA A 26 3.17 -12.45 17.88
N GLN A 27 4.50 -12.25 17.77
CA GLN A 27 5.16 -11.88 16.51
C GLN A 27 5.84 -13.07 15.80
N VAL A 28 5.77 -14.28 16.36
CA VAL A 28 6.21 -15.52 15.71
C VAL A 28 5.08 -16.54 15.71
N ASP A 29 5.05 -17.43 14.71
CA ASP A 29 3.95 -18.40 14.54
C ASP A 29 3.90 -19.49 15.60
N LYS A 30 5.05 -19.76 16.21
CA LYS A 30 5.26 -20.83 17.18
C LYS A 30 6.24 -20.37 18.26
N PRO A 31 6.19 -20.94 19.47
CA PRO A 31 7.28 -20.77 20.43
C PRO A 31 8.56 -21.44 19.93
N VAL A 32 9.72 -20.97 20.42
CA VAL A 32 10.99 -21.69 20.24
C VAL A 32 10.85 -23.07 20.90
N PRO A 33 11.13 -24.19 20.21
CA PRO A 33 11.03 -25.51 20.80
C PRO A 33 12.06 -25.70 21.93
N PRO A 34 11.80 -26.57 22.93
CA PRO A 34 12.78 -26.89 23.96
C PRO A 34 14.00 -27.62 23.36
N GLY A 35 15.13 -27.59 24.08
CA GLY A 35 16.35 -28.31 23.68
C GLY A 35 17.32 -27.53 22.79
N GLY A 36 17.09 -26.23 22.58
CA GLY A 36 18.03 -25.34 21.93
C GLY A 36 19.14 -24.89 22.88
N GLU A 37 20.40 -25.02 22.44
CA GLU A 37 21.58 -24.56 23.17
C GLU A 37 22.14 -23.29 22.53
N ALA A 38 22.37 -22.24 23.31
CA ALA A 38 23.02 -21.03 22.80
C ALA A 38 24.47 -21.34 22.40
N ILE A 39 24.85 -20.99 21.16
CA ILE A 39 26.23 -21.20 20.69
C ILE A 39 27.17 -20.06 21.08
N PHE A 40 26.64 -18.92 21.53
CA PHE A 40 27.39 -17.76 22.03
C PHE A 40 26.98 -17.45 23.46
N ALA A 41 27.92 -17.06 24.31
CA ALA A 41 27.63 -16.68 25.70
C ALA A 41 26.96 -15.29 25.77
N ASN A 42 27.39 -14.38 24.91
CA ASN A 42 26.78 -13.07 24.68
C ASN A 42 27.00 -12.65 23.23
N ALA A 43 26.07 -13.02 22.34
CA ALA A 43 26.17 -12.67 20.92
C ALA A 43 26.28 -11.15 20.70
N SER A 44 25.69 -10.31 21.56
CA SER A 44 25.78 -8.85 21.42
C SER A 44 27.18 -8.29 21.68
N ARG A 45 28.05 -9.03 22.39
CA ARG A 45 29.48 -8.67 22.57
C ARG A 45 30.42 -9.40 21.63
N GLU A 46 30.00 -10.56 21.14
CA GLU A 46 30.79 -11.45 20.28
C GLU A 46 30.61 -11.15 18.78
N ALA A 47 29.84 -10.12 18.43
CA ALA A 47 29.66 -9.69 17.05
C ALA A 47 30.94 -9.05 16.48
N ALA A 48 31.35 -9.49 15.29
CA ALA A 48 32.34 -8.79 14.47
C ALA A 48 31.62 -7.89 13.46
N ILE A 49 31.97 -6.60 13.43
CA ILE A 49 31.47 -5.64 12.43
C ILE A 49 32.35 -5.72 11.18
N SER A 50 31.77 -5.58 9.99
CA SER A 50 32.56 -5.50 8.76
C SER A 50 33.55 -4.34 8.79
N SER A 51 34.80 -4.60 8.36
CA SER A 51 35.84 -3.57 8.29
C SER A 51 35.52 -2.45 7.30
N THR A 52 34.62 -2.71 6.35
CA THR A 52 34.14 -1.74 5.35
C THR A 52 32.99 -0.87 5.84
N ALA A 53 32.38 -1.14 7.01
CA ALA A 53 31.16 -0.45 7.45
C ALA A 53 31.32 1.07 7.52
N THR A 54 32.46 1.56 8.02
CA THR A 54 32.75 2.99 8.17
C THR A 54 32.92 3.74 6.84
N ALA A 55 33.11 3.03 5.73
CA ALA A 55 33.15 3.64 4.40
C ALA A 55 31.75 3.99 3.87
N TYR A 56 30.70 3.42 4.46
CA TYR A 56 29.31 3.55 4.01
C TYR A 56 28.37 4.15 5.06
N GLY A 57 28.83 4.31 6.30
CA GLY A 57 28.09 4.98 7.36
C GLY A 57 28.70 4.74 8.75
N SER A 58 27.87 4.56 9.77
CA SER A 58 28.32 4.43 11.16
C SER A 58 27.69 3.24 11.89
N VAL A 59 28.42 2.72 12.88
CA VAL A 59 27.95 1.63 13.77
C VAL A 59 28.19 2.05 15.21
N THR A 60 27.12 2.13 15.99
CA THR A 60 27.18 2.29 17.45
C THR A 60 27.04 0.92 18.10
N LEU A 61 27.97 0.56 18.97
CA LEU A 61 27.97 -0.71 19.68
C LEU A 61 27.08 -0.65 20.94
N PRO A 62 26.50 -1.78 21.38
CA PRO A 62 25.73 -1.85 22.62
C PRO A 62 26.55 -1.42 23.84
N THR A 63 25.91 -0.70 24.75
CA THR A 63 26.43 -0.32 26.07
C THR A 63 25.51 -0.85 27.18
N PRO A 64 25.94 -0.89 28.45
CA PRO A 64 25.04 -1.22 29.56
C PRO A 64 23.78 -0.34 29.62
N GLU A 65 23.91 0.94 29.27
CA GLU A 65 22.82 1.93 29.28
C GLU A 65 21.94 1.83 28.02
N TYR A 66 22.49 1.32 26.93
CA TYR A 66 21.82 1.20 25.64
C TYR A 66 22.16 -0.15 24.98
N PRO A 67 21.39 -1.22 25.27
CA PRO A 67 21.74 -2.61 24.93
C PRO A 67 21.38 -2.99 23.48
N ALA A 68 21.62 -2.10 22.52
CA ALA A 68 21.37 -2.35 21.11
C ALA A 68 22.50 -1.80 20.24
N PHE A 69 22.76 -2.46 19.12
CA PHE A 69 23.55 -1.88 18.04
C PHE A 69 22.71 -0.84 17.32
N ARG A 70 23.35 0.20 16.77
CA ARG A 70 22.74 1.08 15.78
C ARG A 70 23.60 1.11 14.53
N PHE A 71 23.02 0.71 13.41
CA PHE A 71 23.64 0.77 12.08
C PHE A 71 23.01 1.90 11.29
N THR A 72 23.82 2.84 10.83
CA THR A 72 23.39 3.96 9.98
C THR A 72 24.09 3.83 8.65
N VAL A 73 23.32 3.72 7.55
CA VAL A 73 23.83 3.64 6.18
C VAL A 73 23.58 4.99 5.50
N GLU A 74 24.65 5.74 5.30
CA GLU A 74 24.61 7.10 4.74
C GLU A 74 24.92 7.10 3.24
N LYS A 75 25.63 6.06 2.78
CA LYS A 75 25.99 5.85 1.37
C LYS A 75 25.69 4.40 0.98
N MET A 76 25.07 4.23 -0.20
CA MET A 76 24.75 2.91 -0.71
C MET A 76 26.04 2.08 -0.93
N PRO A 77 26.16 0.91 -0.27
CA PRO A 77 27.30 0.04 -0.48
C PRO A 77 27.20 -0.73 -1.78
N ARG A 78 28.32 -1.34 -2.20
CA ARG A 78 28.34 -2.20 -3.39
C ARG A 78 27.61 -3.51 -3.11
N ASN A 79 27.77 -4.06 -1.91
CA ASN A 79 27.10 -5.28 -1.48
C ASN A 79 26.36 -5.08 -0.15
N PRO A 80 25.24 -5.78 0.10
CA PRO A 80 24.51 -5.69 1.36
C PRO A 80 25.35 -5.98 2.60
N TRP A 81 26.34 -6.88 2.49
CA TRP A 81 27.21 -7.30 3.61
C TRP A 81 28.40 -6.36 3.85
N ASP A 82 28.59 -5.31 3.05
CA ASP A 82 29.68 -4.34 3.29
C ASP A 82 29.45 -3.57 4.61
N ILE A 83 28.21 -3.50 5.08
CA ILE A 83 27.84 -3.10 6.45
C ILE A 83 27.02 -4.22 7.10
N GLN A 84 27.66 -5.00 7.97
CA GLN A 84 27.04 -6.15 8.63
C GLN A 84 27.55 -6.34 10.06
N ALA A 85 26.74 -7.02 10.87
CA ALA A 85 27.20 -7.71 12.06
C ALA A 85 27.29 -9.20 11.76
N ARG A 86 28.38 -9.87 12.14
CA ARG A 86 28.57 -11.31 11.93
C ARG A 86 29.09 -12.01 13.17
N TRP A 87 28.75 -13.29 13.29
CA TRP A 87 29.12 -14.17 14.39
C TRP A 87 29.74 -15.44 13.84
N ILE A 88 30.96 -15.76 14.28
CA ILE A 88 31.72 -16.93 13.83
C ILE A 88 31.51 -18.06 14.83
N ASN A 89 31.17 -19.26 14.37
CA ASN A 89 30.84 -20.38 15.26
C ASN A 89 32.05 -20.77 16.15
N PRO A 90 31.92 -20.76 17.50
CA PRO A 90 33.05 -21.07 18.38
C PRO A 90 33.29 -22.58 18.54
N ALA A 91 32.29 -23.39 18.21
CA ALA A 91 32.32 -24.85 18.30
C ALA A 91 31.89 -25.51 16.97
N PRO A 92 32.27 -26.78 16.73
CA PRO A 92 31.85 -27.49 15.53
C PRO A 92 30.32 -27.59 15.38
N ILE A 93 29.86 -27.57 14.13
CA ILE A 93 28.46 -27.76 13.73
C ILE A 93 28.37 -29.06 12.93
N LYS A 94 27.38 -29.89 13.23
CA LYS A 94 27.16 -31.17 12.53
C LYS A 94 26.08 -31.06 11.46
N LYS A 95 26.29 -31.76 10.35
CA LYS A 95 25.30 -31.86 9.28
C LYS A 95 23.95 -32.29 9.85
N GLY A 96 22.90 -31.57 9.46
CA GLY A 96 21.52 -31.85 9.87
C GLY A 96 21.08 -31.15 11.16
N GLU A 97 21.99 -30.54 11.93
CA GLU A 97 21.62 -29.65 13.04
C GLU A 97 20.81 -28.45 12.53
N ILE A 98 19.93 -27.92 13.39
CA ILE A 98 19.15 -26.71 13.11
C ILE A 98 19.74 -25.55 13.93
N LEU A 99 19.98 -24.43 13.26
CA LEU A 99 20.54 -23.22 13.85
C LEU A 99 19.47 -22.13 13.74
N LEU A 100 18.99 -21.61 14.86
CA LEU A 100 17.98 -20.55 14.87
C LEU A 100 18.65 -19.24 15.27
N LEU A 101 18.75 -18.31 14.31
CA LEU A 101 19.11 -16.92 14.60
C LEU A 101 17.86 -16.18 15.05
N THR A 102 17.90 -15.61 16.25
CA THR A 102 16.88 -14.69 16.75
C THR A 102 17.46 -13.33 17.07
N ALA A 103 16.71 -12.27 16.83
CA ALA A 103 17.07 -10.91 17.23
C ALA A 103 15.81 -10.04 17.29
N ARG A 104 15.95 -8.81 17.79
CA ARG A 104 14.95 -7.75 17.61
C ARG A 104 15.56 -6.64 16.77
N ALA A 105 14.80 -6.09 15.84
CA ALA A 105 15.22 -4.91 15.10
C ALA A 105 14.11 -3.87 15.01
N ARG A 106 14.49 -2.60 14.86
CA ARG A 106 13.58 -1.51 14.50
C ARG A 106 14.26 -0.46 13.63
N THR A 107 13.47 0.20 12.80
CA THR A 107 13.87 1.32 11.96
C THR A 107 13.77 2.63 12.73
N LEU A 108 14.83 3.42 12.74
CA LEU A 108 14.79 4.80 13.23
C LEU A 108 14.60 5.82 12.11
N ASP A 109 15.18 5.52 10.95
CA ASP A 109 15.07 6.38 9.77
C ASP A 109 15.23 5.56 8.48
N MET A 110 14.44 5.89 7.47
CA MET A 110 14.45 5.23 6.15
C MET A 110 13.77 6.11 5.09
N LYS A 111 14.38 6.20 3.91
CA LYS A 111 13.85 6.88 2.71
C LYS A 111 13.19 5.92 1.72
N SER A 112 12.19 5.16 2.17
CA SER A 112 11.36 4.27 1.33
C SER A 112 9.88 4.63 1.46
N GLU A 113 9.08 4.38 0.42
CA GLU A 113 7.63 4.66 0.42
C GLU A 113 6.87 3.82 1.45
N THR A 114 7.43 2.65 1.80
CA THR A 114 6.89 1.80 2.87
C THR A 114 7.41 2.18 4.24
N GLY A 115 8.47 2.99 4.37
CA GLY A 115 9.08 3.37 5.66
C GLY A 115 9.64 2.18 6.46
N GLU A 116 9.99 1.08 5.78
CA GLU A 116 10.61 -0.11 6.38
C GLU A 116 12.07 -0.21 5.97
N SER A 117 12.93 -0.52 6.93
CA SER A 117 14.28 -0.97 6.65
C SER A 117 14.28 -2.38 6.13
N ARG A 118 15.20 -2.69 5.21
CA ARG A 118 15.44 -4.05 4.76
C ARG A 118 16.71 -4.55 5.41
N ILE A 119 16.69 -5.72 6.03
CA ILE A 119 17.90 -6.37 6.54
C ILE A 119 17.93 -7.80 6.03
N THR A 120 19.12 -8.31 5.72
CA THR A 120 19.25 -9.68 5.22
C THR A 120 20.02 -10.51 6.23
N THR A 121 19.40 -11.59 6.69
CA THR A 121 20.11 -12.61 7.46
C THR A 121 20.87 -13.54 6.52
N SER A 122 21.99 -14.10 6.96
CA SER A 122 22.78 -15.02 6.16
C SER A 122 23.51 -16.05 7.03
N ALA A 123 23.80 -17.20 6.44
CA ALA A 123 24.53 -18.30 7.05
C ALA A 123 25.48 -18.90 6.01
N ASN A 124 26.79 -18.67 6.14
CA ASN A 124 27.77 -19.04 5.12
C ASN A 124 29.08 -19.55 5.73
N ARG A 125 29.88 -20.30 4.95
CA ARG A 125 31.28 -20.59 5.35
C ARG A 125 32.05 -19.29 5.59
N ALA A 126 32.86 -19.26 6.64
CA ALA A 126 33.64 -18.09 7.03
C ALA A 126 34.78 -17.78 6.05
N THR A 127 35.21 -18.78 5.27
CA THR A 127 36.28 -18.68 4.28
C THR A 127 35.76 -19.01 2.87
N PRO A 128 36.47 -18.56 1.80
CA PRO A 128 36.13 -18.90 0.42
C PRO A 128 36.01 -20.43 0.22
N PRO A 129 35.01 -20.92 -0.55
CA PRO A 129 34.15 -20.16 -1.47
C PRO A 129 32.87 -19.56 -0.84
N HIS A 130 32.75 -19.51 0.49
CA HIS A 130 31.58 -18.97 1.19
C HIS A 130 30.25 -19.70 0.90
N ASP A 131 30.29 -21.04 0.85
CA ASP A 131 29.08 -21.87 0.66
C ASP A 131 27.94 -21.43 1.58
N SER A 132 26.78 -21.14 0.98
CA SER A 132 25.62 -20.60 1.69
C SER A 132 24.62 -21.67 2.09
N TRP A 133 24.16 -21.59 3.34
CA TRP A 133 23.00 -22.33 3.81
C TRP A 133 21.68 -21.58 3.58
N GLY A 134 21.76 -20.33 3.15
CA GLY A 134 20.62 -19.49 2.79
C GLY A 134 20.70 -18.10 3.41
N GLY A 135 19.72 -17.29 3.05
CA GLY A 135 19.49 -15.98 3.61
C GLY A 135 18.03 -15.60 3.44
N TYR A 136 17.56 -14.71 4.30
CA TYR A 136 16.21 -14.19 4.23
C TYR A 136 16.23 -12.71 4.52
N GLU A 137 15.55 -11.94 3.66
CA GLU A 137 15.36 -10.52 3.85
C GLU A 137 14.13 -10.28 4.72
N PHE A 138 14.33 -9.54 5.81
CA PHE A 138 13.28 -9.06 6.68
C PHE A 138 13.06 -7.58 6.40
N ALA A 139 11.80 -7.19 6.30
CA ALA A 139 11.41 -5.80 6.37
C ALA A 139 11.07 -5.46 7.83
N VAL A 140 11.59 -4.32 8.30
CA VAL A 140 11.61 -3.94 9.72
C VAL A 140 10.98 -2.57 9.86
N GLY A 141 9.89 -2.48 10.62
CA GLY A 141 9.20 -1.23 10.93
C GLY A 141 9.85 -0.43 12.06
N SER A 142 9.22 0.66 12.48
CA SER A 142 9.66 1.51 13.60
C SER A 142 9.48 0.88 14.98
N ASP A 143 8.54 -0.06 15.08
CA ASP A 143 8.34 -0.86 16.27
C ASP A 143 9.36 -2.02 16.31
N TRP A 144 9.72 -2.45 17.51
CA TRP A 144 10.57 -3.63 17.69
C TRP A 144 9.90 -4.86 17.07
N THR A 145 10.56 -5.42 16.07
CA THR A 145 10.14 -6.61 15.33
C THR A 145 11.05 -7.78 15.67
N VAL A 146 10.47 -8.95 15.93
CA VAL A 146 11.22 -10.19 16.12
C VAL A 146 11.74 -10.71 14.77
N ILE A 147 13.04 -10.98 14.73
CA ILE A 147 13.71 -11.75 13.67
C ILE A 147 13.84 -13.17 14.20
N ALA A 148 13.37 -14.15 13.43
CA ALA A 148 13.56 -15.56 13.69
C ALA A 148 13.85 -16.27 12.36
N HIS A 149 15.09 -16.71 12.16
CA HIS A 149 15.48 -17.41 10.94
C HIS A 149 16.17 -18.74 11.27
N PRO A 150 15.48 -19.87 11.07
CA PRO A 150 16.10 -21.18 11.19
C PRO A 150 16.91 -21.52 9.93
N PHE A 151 18.07 -22.13 10.12
CA PHE A 151 18.95 -22.68 9.09
C PHE A 151 19.18 -24.16 9.37
N GLN A 152 19.22 -24.99 8.32
CA GLN A 152 19.67 -26.38 8.45
C GLN A 152 21.12 -26.51 7.99
N ALA A 153 21.97 -27.11 8.82
CA ALA A 153 23.35 -27.40 8.48
C ALA A 153 23.45 -28.39 7.32
N LYS A 154 24.03 -27.96 6.19
CA LYS A 154 24.15 -28.81 4.99
C LYS A 154 25.39 -29.71 5.00
N SER A 155 26.38 -29.40 5.84
CA SER A 155 27.63 -30.14 5.99
C SER A 155 28.19 -29.98 7.40
N ASP A 156 29.10 -30.87 7.79
CA ASP A 156 29.92 -30.68 8.98
C ASP A 156 30.82 -29.45 8.82
N ILE A 157 30.92 -28.64 9.89
CA ILE A 157 31.79 -27.47 9.96
C ILE A 157 32.61 -27.54 11.25
N ASP A 158 33.91 -27.32 11.16
CA ASP A 158 34.78 -27.16 12.32
C ASP A 158 34.52 -25.83 13.05
N ALA A 159 35.07 -25.71 14.25
CA ALA A 159 35.11 -24.44 14.96
C ALA A 159 35.75 -23.35 14.08
N ASN A 160 35.17 -22.16 14.08
CA ASN A 160 35.54 -20.99 13.29
C ASN A 160 35.36 -21.12 11.76
N GLY A 161 34.78 -22.22 11.27
CA GLY A 161 34.60 -22.48 9.84
C GLY A 161 33.34 -21.86 9.22
N PHE A 162 32.44 -21.29 10.02
CA PHE A 162 31.12 -20.80 9.62
C PHE A 162 30.79 -19.45 10.24
N GLN A 163 29.98 -18.64 9.54
CA GLN A 163 29.50 -17.37 10.03
C GLN A 163 27.99 -17.20 9.83
N PHE A 164 27.34 -16.59 10.82
CA PHE A 164 25.99 -16.06 10.74
C PHE A 164 26.08 -14.55 10.61
N GLY A 165 25.28 -13.92 9.74
CA GLY A 165 25.35 -12.48 9.50
C GLY A 165 23.97 -11.83 9.44
N ILE A 166 23.91 -10.56 9.85
CA ILE A 166 22.81 -9.64 9.54
C ILE A 166 23.40 -8.47 8.78
N ASN A 167 22.90 -8.27 7.56
CA ASN A 167 23.37 -7.31 6.59
C ASN A 167 22.44 -6.10 6.57
N PHE A 168 22.99 -4.89 6.54
CA PHE A 168 22.24 -3.64 6.58
C PHE A 168 22.40 -2.81 5.30
N GLY A 169 23.18 -3.26 4.31
CA GLY A 169 23.54 -2.47 3.12
C GLY A 169 22.52 -2.46 1.98
N THR A 170 21.25 -2.77 2.23
CA THR A 170 20.19 -2.85 1.21
C THR A 170 19.49 -1.51 0.96
N GLY A 171 19.70 -0.52 1.81
CA GLY A 171 19.10 0.81 1.67
C GLY A 171 19.82 1.87 2.50
N LEU A 172 19.51 3.15 2.24
CA LEU A 172 19.91 4.27 3.09
C LEU A 172 18.98 4.31 4.30
N GLN A 173 19.45 3.79 5.43
CA GLN A 173 18.61 3.47 6.57
C GLN A 173 19.36 3.53 7.88
N THR A 174 18.63 3.74 8.98
CA THR A 174 19.12 3.62 10.35
C THR A 174 18.32 2.55 11.07
N VAL A 175 19.00 1.48 11.49
CA VAL A 175 18.40 0.31 12.13
C VAL A 175 19.04 0.07 13.49
N GLU A 176 18.20 -0.20 14.49
CA GLU A 176 18.65 -0.73 15.78
C GLU A 176 18.48 -2.25 15.82
N LEU A 177 19.46 -2.94 16.39
CA LEU A 177 19.48 -4.40 16.55
C LEU A 177 19.76 -4.75 18.01
N ALA A 178 18.88 -5.53 18.64
CA ALA A 178 18.99 -5.95 20.04
C ALA A 178 18.75 -7.46 20.19
N ASP A 179 19.07 -8.00 21.36
CA ASP A 179 18.76 -9.36 21.80
C ASP A 179 19.12 -10.46 20.79
N VAL A 180 20.31 -10.35 20.19
CA VAL A 180 20.78 -11.36 19.26
C VAL A 180 21.06 -12.66 20.02
N SER A 181 20.58 -13.78 19.48
CA SER A 181 20.90 -15.13 19.94
C SER A 181 21.01 -16.06 18.74
N ILE A 182 21.89 -17.05 18.83
CA ILE A 182 21.93 -18.17 17.89
C ILE A 182 21.83 -19.44 18.71
N LEU A 183 20.74 -20.19 18.50
CA LEU A 183 20.46 -21.44 19.17
C LEU A 183 20.76 -22.61 18.25
N ARG A 184 21.42 -23.64 18.76
CA ARG A 184 21.67 -24.91 18.08
C ARG A 184 20.74 -25.98 18.63
N PHE A 185 20.12 -26.71 17.71
CA PHE A 185 19.28 -27.86 18.00
C PHE A 185 19.88 -29.13 17.38
N PRO A 186 19.67 -30.31 18.03
CA PRO A 186 20.18 -31.58 17.52
C PRO A 186 19.72 -31.89 16.10
N ALA A 187 20.51 -32.70 15.39
CA ALA A 187 20.11 -33.24 14.10
C ALA A 187 18.81 -34.06 14.22
N GLY A 188 17.92 -33.91 13.23
CA GLY A 188 16.59 -34.53 13.25
C GLY A 188 15.49 -33.68 13.88
N THR A 189 15.82 -32.49 14.43
CA THR A 189 14.81 -31.52 14.88
C THR A 189 13.94 -31.07 13.69
N PRO A 190 12.60 -31.18 13.75
CA PRO A 190 11.74 -30.82 12.64
C PRO A 190 11.78 -29.32 12.32
N MET A 191 12.13 -28.97 11.08
CA MET A 191 12.27 -27.58 10.62
C MET A 191 10.94 -26.82 10.61
N ASP A 192 9.82 -27.53 10.51
CA ASP A 192 8.46 -26.98 10.55
C ASP A 192 8.00 -26.61 11.96
N GLN A 193 8.68 -27.08 13.01
CA GLN A 193 8.47 -26.67 14.40
C GLN A 193 9.24 -25.41 14.79
N MET A 194 10.16 -24.94 13.93
CA MET A 194 10.91 -23.72 14.20
C MET A 194 10.04 -22.48 14.03
N PRO A 195 10.20 -21.47 14.91
CA PRO A 195 9.44 -20.24 14.82
C PRO A 195 9.79 -19.46 13.55
N ARG A 196 8.78 -18.84 12.96
CA ARG A 196 8.90 -17.88 11.86
C ARG A 196 8.17 -16.60 12.24
N PRO A 197 8.63 -15.41 11.81
CA PRO A 197 7.92 -14.18 12.07
C PRO A 197 6.53 -14.20 11.44
N ILE A 198 5.52 -13.77 12.20
CA ILE A 198 4.19 -13.45 11.69
C ILE A 198 4.10 -11.94 11.56
N VAL A 199 3.79 -11.49 10.35
CA VAL A 199 3.24 -10.16 10.15
C VAL A 199 1.74 -10.20 10.41
N THR A 200 1.25 -9.32 11.28
CA THR A 200 -0.18 -9.16 11.58
C THR A 200 -0.46 -7.72 12.01
N TYR A 201 -1.73 -7.40 12.27
CA TYR A 201 -2.18 -6.10 12.75
C TYR A 201 -3.34 -6.28 13.75
N GLU A 202 -3.50 -5.30 14.63
CA GLU A 202 -4.63 -5.23 15.57
C GLU A 202 -5.96 -5.05 14.81
N GLY A 203 -7.02 -5.75 15.24
CA GLY A 203 -8.30 -5.73 14.54
C GLY A 203 -8.42 -6.71 13.37
N ARG A 204 -7.46 -7.65 13.21
CA ARG A 204 -7.47 -8.65 12.12
C ARG A 204 -8.43 -9.82 12.39
N GLU A 205 -8.76 -10.11 13.65
CA GLU A 205 -9.66 -11.20 14.05
C GLU A 205 -10.97 -11.19 13.26
N GLN A 206 -11.57 -12.35 12.99
CA GLN A 206 -12.69 -12.46 12.03
C GLN A 206 -13.94 -11.64 12.43
N ASP A 207 -14.16 -11.46 13.74
CA ASP A 207 -15.30 -10.78 14.35
C ASP A 207 -14.95 -9.40 14.93
N ALA A 208 -13.83 -8.80 14.48
CA ALA A 208 -13.38 -7.48 14.92
C ALA A 208 -14.51 -6.44 14.89
N ALA A 209 -14.76 -5.80 16.05
CA ALA A 209 -15.90 -4.91 16.26
C ALA A 209 -15.93 -3.73 15.27
N TRP A 210 -14.75 -3.18 14.93
CA TRP A 210 -14.61 -2.06 14.01
C TRP A 210 -15.21 -2.33 12.62
N ARG A 211 -15.27 -3.59 12.16
CA ARG A 211 -15.87 -3.94 10.86
C ARG A 211 -17.37 -3.69 10.87
N LYS A 212 -18.06 -4.02 11.97
CA LYS A 212 -19.50 -3.77 12.09
C LYS A 212 -19.79 -2.27 12.01
N GLU A 213 -19.05 -1.46 12.76
CA GLU A 213 -19.17 0.00 12.72
C GLU A 213 -18.84 0.58 11.34
N ALA A 214 -17.83 0.02 10.65
CA ALA A 214 -17.49 0.40 9.29
C ALA A 214 -18.62 0.11 8.30
N GLN A 215 -19.28 -1.05 8.42
CA GLN A 215 -20.43 -1.37 7.58
C GLN A 215 -21.64 -0.47 7.86
N GLU A 216 -21.90 -0.12 9.12
CA GLU A 216 -22.94 0.86 9.48
C GLU A 216 -22.65 2.25 8.87
N ARG A 217 -21.38 2.68 8.87
CA ARG A 217 -20.97 3.91 8.17
C ARG A 217 -21.16 3.80 6.67
N ILE A 218 -20.75 2.69 6.04
CA ILE A 218 -20.91 2.44 4.60
C ILE A 218 -22.39 2.52 4.22
N GLU A 219 -23.27 1.87 4.98
CA GLU A 219 -24.72 1.88 4.76
C GLU A 219 -25.29 3.31 4.78
N LYS A 220 -24.73 4.17 5.63
CA LYS A 220 -25.15 5.57 5.77
C LYS A 220 -24.61 6.47 4.66
N ILE A 221 -23.32 6.34 4.30
CA ILE A 221 -22.61 7.34 3.49
C ILE A 221 -22.40 6.93 2.03
N ARG A 222 -22.49 5.64 1.71
CA ARG A 222 -22.23 5.09 0.37
C ARG A 222 -23.48 4.58 -0.34
N LYS A 223 -24.64 4.68 0.29
CA LYS A 223 -25.93 4.23 -0.23
C LYS A 223 -26.99 5.32 -0.17
N GLY A 224 -27.94 5.25 -1.08
CA GLY A 224 -29.10 6.14 -1.17
C GLY A 224 -30.39 5.36 -1.39
N ASP A 225 -31.52 6.01 -1.11
CA ASP A 225 -32.83 5.43 -1.34
C ASP A 225 -33.27 5.65 -2.79
N LEU A 226 -33.66 4.57 -3.47
CA LEU A 226 -34.23 4.57 -4.81
C LEU A 226 -35.70 4.13 -4.70
N SER A 227 -36.61 5.04 -5.05
CA SER A 227 -38.05 4.74 -5.16
C SER A 227 -38.45 4.68 -6.63
N VAL A 228 -38.94 3.54 -7.10
CA VAL A 228 -39.47 3.38 -8.47
C VAL A 228 -40.98 3.31 -8.39
N THR A 229 -41.67 4.19 -9.13
CA THR A 229 -43.14 4.18 -9.25
C THR A 229 -43.53 3.81 -10.66
N VAL A 230 -44.19 2.66 -10.82
CA VAL A 230 -44.61 2.11 -12.11
C VAL A 230 -46.08 2.44 -12.37
N ARG A 231 -46.34 3.09 -13.50
CA ARG A 231 -47.69 3.42 -13.97
C ARG A 231 -47.92 2.95 -15.38
N ASP A 232 -49.18 2.69 -15.73
CA ASP A 232 -49.57 2.47 -17.13
C ASP A 232 -49.56 3.80 -17.91
N LEU A 233 -49.87 3.73 -19.21
CA LEU A 233 -49.97 4.93 -20.07
C LEU A 233 -51.13 5.86 -19.68
N SER A 234 -52.13 5.36 -18.94
CA SER A 234 -53.27 6.12 -18.42
C SER A 234 -52.99 6.74 -17.05
N GLY A 235 -51.86 6.42 -16.43
CA GLY A 235 -51.45 6.91 -15.10
C GLY A 235 -51.88 6.02 -13.92
N ASN A 236 -52.52 4.87 -14.16
CA ASN A 236 -52.91 3.93 -13.11
C ASN A 236 -51.68 3.18 -12.57
N PRO A 237 -51.66 2.81 -11.27
CA PRO A 237 -50.59 1.99 -10.71
C PRO A 237 -50.56 0.60 -11.35
N VAL A 238 -49.36 0.06 -11.57
CA VAL A 238 -49.18 -1.31 -12.10
C VAL A 238 -48.64 -2.19 -10.98
N PRO A 239 -49.49 -2.95 -10.26
CA PRO A 239 -49.04 -3.90 -9.26
C PRO A 239 -48.46 -5.17 -9.89
N GLY A 240 -47.57 -5.87 -9.18
CA GLY A 240 -46.99 -7.12 -9.65
C GLY A 240 -45.95 -7.02 -10.77
N ALA A 241 -45.53 -5.81 -11.18
CA ALA A 241 -44.43 -5.63 -12.11
C ALA A 241 -43.09 -5.95 -11.42
N GLN A 242 -42.21 -6.68 -12.10
CA GLN A 242 -40.84 -6.90 -11.65
C GLN A 242 -39.98 -5.69 -11.98
N VAL A 243 -39.24 -5.18 -11.01
CA VAL A 243 -38.29 -4.07 -11.15
C VAL A 243 -36.91 -4.59 -10.84
N HIS A 244 -36.10 -4.76 -11.87
CA HIS A 244 -34.69 -5.13 -11.76
C HIS A 244 -33.83 -3.86 -11.74
N VAL A 245 -33.10 -3.66 -10.65
CA VAL A 245 -32.21 -2.51 -10.41
C VAL A 245 -30.78 -3.00 -10.49
N ALA A 246 -30.15 -2.81 -11.64
CA ALA A 246 -28.80 -3.28 -11.93
C ALA A 246 -27.82 -2.10 -12.01
N MET A 247 -26.87 -2.03 -11.06
CA MET A 247 -25.79 -1.05 -11.14
C MET A 247 -24.97 -1.30 -12.41
N ARG A 248 -24.58 -0.21 -13.08
CA ARG A 248 -23.69 -0.20 -14.24
C ARG A 248 -22.31 0.35 -13.88
N ARG A 249 -22.27 1.37 -13.04
CA ARG A 249 -21.05 2.06 -12.64
C ARG A 249 -21.18 2.59 -11.23
N HIS A 250 -20.21 2.27 -10.40
CA HIS A 250 -20.14 2.78 -9.04
C HIS A 250 -19.78 4.28 -9.06
N ALA A 251 -20.42 5.11 -8.23
CA ALA A 251 -20.09 6.54 -8.12
C ALA A 251 -18.74 6.75 -7.41
N PHE A 252 -18.44 5.91 -6.42
CA PHE A 252 -17.12 5.89 -5.79
C PHE A 252 -16.07 5.36 -6.79
N PRO A 253 -14.93 6.05 -6.93
CA PRO A 253 -13.87 5.64 -7.83
C PRO A 253 -13.01 4.53 -7.21
N PHE A 254 -13.04 3.37 -7.85
CA PHE A 254 -12.10 2.27 -7.63
C PHE A 254 -11.16 2.23 -8.83
N GLY A 255 -9.94 2.74 -8.63
CA GLY A 255 -8.95 2.93 -9.68
C GLY A 255 -7.82 1.93 -9.68
N THR A 256 -7.00 1.97 -10.73
CA THR A 256 -5.71 1.29 -10.75
C THR A 256 -4.65 2.05 -11.55
N SER A 257 -3.37 1.79 -11.30
CA SER A 257 -2.31 2.28 -12.18
C SER A 257 -2.22 1.47 -13.47
N VAL A 258 -1.90 2.16 -14.57
CA VAL A 258 -1.84 1.61 -15.92
C VAL A 258 -0.59 2.06 -16.65
N ARG A 259 -0.21 1.29 -17.67
CA ARG A 259 0.88 1.62 -18.60
C ARG A 259 0.31 1.82 -19.99
N ALA A 260 0.74 2.86 -20.71
CA ALA A 260 0.11 3.24 -21.98
C ALA A 260 0.17 2.11 -23.03
N PHE A 261 1.30 1.40 -23.11
CA PHE A 261 1.46 0.28 -24.05
C PHE A 261 0.51 -0.89 -23.76
N ARG A 262 0.12 -1.13 -22.50
CA ARG A 262 -0.86 -2.17 -22.13
C ARG A 262 -2.26 -1.86 -22.65
N LEU A 263 -2.55 -0.58 -22.87
CA LEU A 263 -3.83 -0.11 -23.39
C LEU A 263 -3.86 -0.13 -24.92
N LEU A 264 -2.73 0.20 -25.55
CA LEU A 264 -2.69 0.49 -26.99
C LEU A 264 -2.17 -0.65 -27.87
N ASP A 265 -1.19 -1.43 -27.38
CA ASP A 265 -0.54 -2.44 -28.20
C ASP A 265 -1.47 -3.66 -28.34
N ASP A 266 -1.43 -4.30 -29.50
CA ASP A 266 -2.29 -5.44 -29.82
C ASP A 266 -1.61 -6.78 -29.48
N SER A 267 -2.21 -7.52 -28.54
CA SER A 267 -1.82 -8.89 -28.17
C SER A 267 -2.93 -9.51 -27.32
N PRO A 268 -3.03 -10.86 -27.27
CA PRO A 268 -3.97 -11.53 -26.37
C PRO A 268 -3.78 -11.15 -24.89
N GLU A 269 -2.54 -10.88 -24.48
CA GLU A 269 -2.20 -10.43 -23.13
C GLU A 269 -2.77 -9.03 -22.82
N HIS A 270 -2.69 -8.11 -23.79
CA HIS A 270 -3.22 -6.75 -23.63
C HIS A 270 -4.75 -6.71 -23.75
N GLU A 271 -5.35 -7.56 -24.58
CA GLU A 271 -6.81 -7.74 -24.60
C GLU A 271 -7.34 -8.20 -23.24
N GLN A 272 -6.68 -9.21 -22.64
CA GLN A 272 -7.02 -9.68 -21.30
C GLN A 272 -6.82 -8.58 -20.24
N TYR A 273 -5.72 -7.82 -20.32
CA TYR A 273 -5.47 -6.67 -19.45
C TYR A 273 -6.61 -5.65 -19.54
N ARG A 274 -7.00 -5.23 -20.76
CA ARG A 274 -8.09 -4.28 -21.00
C ARG A 274 -9.43 -4.80 -20.48
N SER A 275 -9.75 -6.06 -20.73
CA SER A 275 -10.99 -6.70 -20.27
C SER A 275 -11.13 -6.68 -18.74
N ILE A 276 -10.06 -7.04 -18.01
CA ILE A 276 -10.02 -6.97 -16.55
C ILE A 276 -10.11 -5.51 -16.09
N LEU A 277 -9.33 -4.61 -16.71
CA LEU A 277 -9.32 -3.19 -16.37
C LEU A 277 -10.73 -2.58 -16.43
N THR A 278 -11.43 -2.73 -17.56
CA THR A 278 -12.77 -2.15 -17.77
C THR A 278 -13.87 -2.81 -16.94
N ARG A 279 -13.64 -4.05 -16.48
CA ARG A 279 -14.61 -4.79 -15.67
C ARG A 279 -14.61 -4.36 -14.21
N TYR A 280 -13.45 -4.02 -13.66
CA TYR A 280 -13.28 -3.87 -12.21
C TYR A 280 -12.93 -2.45 -11.76
N PHE A 281 -12.50 -1.57 -12.67
CA PHE A 281 -12.04 -0.23 -12.32
C PHE A 281 -12.78 0.85 -13.12
N ASN A 282 -12.84 2.06 -12.57
CA ASN A 282 -13.47 3.23 -13.21
C ASN A 282 -12.59 4.51 -13.12
N ARG A 283 -11.38 4.39 -12.59
CA ARG A 283 -10.34 5.43 -12.56
C ARG A 283 -8.98 4.86 -12.94
N ALA A 284 -8.18 5.65 -13.62
CA ALA A 284 -6.82 5.27 -14.00
C ALA A 284 -5.80 6.34 -13.59
N THR A 285 -4.59 5.88 -13.34
CA THR A 285 -3.40 6.71 -13.13
C THR A 285 -2.27 6.11 -13.96
N PHE A 286 -1.53 6.93 -14.71
CA PHE A 286 -0.36 6.40 -15.40
C PHE A 286 0.77 6.16 -14.40
N GLU A 287 1.34 4.95 -14.40
CA GLU A 287 2.36 4.56 -13.43
C GLU A 287 3.65 5.38 -13.58
N ASN A 288 4.02 5.72 -14.82
CA ASN A 288 5.26 6.44 -15.11
C ASN A 288 5.15 7.47 -16.23
N GLU A 289 4.19 7.33 -17.14
CA GLU A 289 4.14 8.06 -18.41
C GLU A 289 4.00 9.58 -18.22
N MET A 290 3.35 10.02 -17.12
CA MET A 290 3.14 11.44 -16.78
C MET A 290 4.11 11.97 -15.71
N LYS A 291 5.15 11.21 -15.33
CA LYS A 291 6.20 11.72 -14.43
C LYS A 291 7.18 12.60 -15.20
N TRP A 292 7.51 13.77 -14.67
CA TRP A 292 8.34 14.78 -15.35
C TRP A 292 9.63 14.23 -15.98
N ARG A 293 10.42 13.42 -15.24
CA ARG A 293 11.66 12.82 -15.78
C ARG A 293 11.44 11.73 -16.83
N LYS A 294 10.23 11.17 -16.92
CA LYS A 294 9.88 10.02 -17.78
C LYS A 294 9.16 10.42 -19.05
N THR A 295 8.46 11.56 -19.05
CA THR A 295 7.78 12.07 -20.24
C THR A 295 8.80 12.40 -21.33
N GLY A 296 8.55 11.90 -22.55
CA GLY A 296 9.45 12.08 -23.69
C GLY A 296 10.48 10.96 -23.90
N GLU A 297 10.62 10.01 -22.96
CA GLU A 297 11.32 8.75 -23.24
C GLU A 297 10.62 8.01 -24.41
N PRO A 298 11.32 7.22 -25.25
CA PRO A 298 10.70 6.56 -26.43
C PRO A 298 9.45 5.73 -26.10
N GLN A 299 9.43 5.08 -24.94
CA GLN A 299 8.28 4.32 -24.42
C GLN A 299 7.11 5.20 -23.93
N ASN A 300 7.36 6.47 -23.64
CA ASN A 300 6.44 7.45 -23.04
C ASN A 300 6.35 8.72 -23.91
N SER A 301 6.25 8.55 -25.23
CA SER A 301 6.08 9.69 -26.15
C SER A 301 4.73 10.39 -25.90
N PRO A 302 4.65 11.73 -26.02
CA PRO A 302 3.39 12.46 -25.80
C PRO A 302 2.21 11.90 -26.61
N ASP A 303 2.40 11.58 -27.90
CA ASP A 303 1.37 10.98 -28.76
C ASP A 303 0.81 9.67 -28.18
N LYS A 304 1.68 8.78 -27.67
CA LYS A 304 1.25 7.52 -27.06
C LYS A 304 0.44 7.77 -25.79
N ILE A 305 0.82 8.76 -25.00
CA ILE A 305 0.10 9.13 -23.78
C ILE A 305 -1.28 9.69 -24.13
N GLU A 306 -1.36 10.58 -25.11
CA GLU A 306 -2.63 11.17 -25.56
C GLU A 306 -3.60 10.10 -26.09
N ARG A 307 -3.13 9.18 -26.93
CA ARG A 307 -3.95 8.06 -27.40
C ARG A 307 -4.43 7.15 -26.27
N ALA A 308 -3.60 6.94 -25.24
CA ALA A 308 -3.96 6.16 -24.07
C ALA A 308 -5.00 6.90 -23.19
N VAL A 309 -4.87 8.21 -23.03
CA VAL A 309 -5.86 9.09 -22.38
C VAL A 309 -7.21 8.98 -23.10
N ASP A 310 -7.22 9.14 -24.42
CA ASP A 310 -8.46 9.07 -25.21
C ASP A 310 -9.11 7.67 -25.13
N TRP A 311 -8.30 6.60 -25.13
CA TRP A 311 -8.81 5.25 -24.90
C TRP A 311 -9.48 5.12 -23.54
N LEU A 312 -8.85 5.58 -22.46
CA LEU A 312 -9.43 5.55 -21.11
C LEU A 312 -10.75 6.33 -21.04
N LEU A 313 -10.79 7.54 -21.61
CA LEU A 313 -12.01 8.36 -21.66
C LEU A 313 -13.13 7.65 -22.46
N SER A 314 -12.80 6.97 -23.55
CA SER A 314 -13.77 6.18 -24.33
C SER A 314 -14.40 5.03 -23.55
N GLN A 315 -13.67 4.49 -22.55
CA GLN A 315 -14.18 3.48 -21.62
C GLN A 315 -14.88 4.10 -20.39
N GLY A 316 -15.00 5.44 -20.37
CA GLY A 316 -15.62 6.23 -19.31
C GLY A 316 -14.77 6.32 -18.04
N PHE A 317 -13.44 6.14 -18.12
CA PHE A 317 -12.58 6.31 -16.95
C PHE A 317 -12.38 7.78 -16.61
N SER A 318 -12.30 8.08 -15.31
CA SER A 318 -11.65 9.31 -14.84
C SER A 318 -10.14 9.09 -14.77
N ILE A 319 -9.34 10.15 -14.97
CA ILE A 319 -7.88 10.04 -15.00
C ILE A 319 -7.28 10.97 -13.95
N ARG A 320 -6.37 10.42 -13.12
CA ARG A 320 -5.46 11.19 -12.26
C ARG A 320 -4.10 11.28 -12.95
N GLY A 321 -3.61 12.51 -13.14
CA GLY A 321 -2.26 12.78 -13.62
C GLY A 321 -1.26 12.70 -12.47
N HIS A 322 -0.22 11.90 -12.66
CA HIS A 322 0.79 11.60 -11.66
C HIS A 322 2.19 11.62 -12.32
N CYS A 323 3.07 12.55 -11.96
CA CYS A 323 2.88 13.73 -11.11
C CYS A 323 3.67 14.91 -11.69
N LEU A 324 3.25 16.14 -11.34
CA LEU A 324 3.86 17.36 -11.90
C LEU A 324 5.20 17.67 -11.25
N VAL A 325 5.28 17.61 -9.91
CA VAL A 325 6.51 17.86 -9.16
C VAL A 325 6.80 16.72 -8.19
N TRP A 326 7.92 16.03 -8.39
CA TRP A 326 8.50 15.09 -7.43
C TRP A 326 9.92 15.58 -7.09
N PRO A 327 10.10 16.35 -5.99
CA PRO A 327 11.21 17.28 -5.83
C PRO A 327 12.54 16.64 -5.39
N ALA A 328 12.77 15.36 -5.74
CA ALA A 328 14.06 14.68 -5.53
C ALA A 328 14.91 14.71 -6.81
N ALA A 329 16.22 14.89 -6.68
CA ALA A 329 17.11 14.99 -7.84
C ALA A 329 17.02 13.77 -8.79
N ARG A 330 16.73 12.58 -8.24
CA ARG A 330 16.54 11.33 -9.02
C ARG A 330 15.26 11.30 -9.88
N PHE A 331 14.29 12.17 -9.58
CA PHE A 331 12.98 12.25 -10.24
C PHE A 331 12.77 13.53 -11.04
N LEU A 332 13.72 14.46 -10.99
CA LEU A 332 13.76 15.64 -11.83
C LEU A 332 14.60 15.37 -13.10
N PRO A 333 14.26 16.00 -14.24
CA PRO A 333 15.13 15.99 -15.42
C PRO A 333 16.52 16.56 -15.13
N ASP A 334 17.53 16.08 -15.85
CA ASP A 334 18.93 16.48 -15.63
C ASP A 334 19.14 17.99 -15.87
N ASP A 335 18.41 18.61 -16.80
CA ASP A 335 18.45 20.06 -17.03
C ASP A 335 17.95 20.86 -15.82
N VAL A 336 16.95 20.38 -15.11
CA VAL A 336 16.43 21.02 -13.88
C VAL A 336 17.48 20.97 -12.77
N VAL A 337 18.17 19.83 -12.61
CA VAL A 337 19.23 19.67 -11.60
C VAL A 337 20.43 20.57 -11.91
N GLN A 338 20.72 20.87 -13.18
CA GLN A 338 21.77 21.81 -13.58
C GLN A 338 21.44 23.27 -13.27
N LEU A 339 20.15 23.61 -13.10
CA LEU A 339 19.68 24.95 -12.74
C LEU A 339 19.64 25.20 -11.23
N ARG A 340 20.09 24.26 -10.39
CA ARG A 340 19.97 24.32 -8.91
C ARG A 340 20.52 25.60 -8.27
N ASP A 341 21.48 26.27 -8.90
CA ASP A 341 22.13 27.49 -8.39
C ASP A 341 21.63 28.76 -9.12
N LYS A 342 20.53 28.66 -9.86
CA LYS A 342 19.98 29.71 -10.73
C LYS A 342 18.50 29.97 -10.44
N PRO A 343 18.17 30.81 -9.46
CA PRO A 343 16.81 30.88 -8.89
C PRO A 343 15.72 31.24 -9.91
N GLU A 344 15.93 32.27 -10.74
CA GLU A 344 14.92 32.69 -11.71
C GLU A 344 14.71 31.68 -12.84
N GLU A 345 15.81 31.12 -13.37
CA GLU A 345 15.74 30.09 -14.42
C GLU A 345 15.09 28.80 -13.89
N LEU A 346 15.43 28.40 -12.67
CA LEU A 346 14.85 27.24 -12.00
C LEU A 346 13.36 27.45 -11.75
N ARG A 347 12.96 28.60 -11.19
CA ARG A 347 11.55 28.92 -10.94
C ARG A 347 10.75 28.88 -12.23
N ALA A 348 11.21 29.57 -13.27
CA ALA A 348 10.56 29.56 -14.58
C ALA A 348 10.40 28.14 -15.13
N ARG A 349 11.46 27.31 -15.03
CA ARG A 349 11.44 25.92 -15.53
C ARG A 349 10.40 25.03 -14.85
N PHE A 350 10.18 25.20 -13.54
CA PHE A 350 9.11 24.50 -12.79
C PHE A 350 7.73 24.99 -13.22
N LEU A 351 7.51 26.31 -13.23
CA LEU A 351 6.20 26.89 -13.55
C LEU A 351 5.79 26.61 -15.00
N ASP A 352 6.73 26.70 -15.95
CA ASP A 352 6.49 26.36 -17.35
C ASP A 352 6.15 24.87 -17.52
N HIS A 353 6.84 23.97 -16.80
CA HIS A 353 6.52 22.55 -16.86
C HIS A 353 5.10 22.27 -16.38
N ILE A 354 4.73 22.82 -15.23
CA ILE A 354 3.42 22.65 -14.62
C ILE A 354 2.34 23.18 -15.56
N ALA A 355 2.47 24.43 -16.03
CA ALA A 355 1.48 25.08 -16.88
C ALA A 355 1.30 24.32 -18.20
N ASN A 356 2.39 23.99 -18.90
CA ASN A 356 2.33 23.31 -20.19
C ASN A 356 1.75 21.89 -20.08
N THR A 357 2.12 21.15 -19.03
CA THR A 357 1.64 19.76 -18.84
C THR A 357 0.15 19.73 -18.52
N VAL A 358 -0.30 20.60 -17.60
CA VAL A 358 -1.71 20.68 -17.22
C VAL A 358 -2.57 21.17 -18.38
N GLU A 359 -2.09 22.18 -19.13
CA GLU A 359 -2.78 22.69 -20.32
C GLU A 359 -2.99 21.60 -21.38
N ALA A 360 -1.94 20.80 -21.66
CA ALA A 360 -2.01 19.74 -22.67
C ALA A 360 -3.12 18.71 -22.42
N TYR A 361 -3.51 18.51 -21.16
CA TYR A 361 -4.56 17.56 -20.76
C TYR A 361 -5.80 18.24 -20.17
N ARG A 362 -5.97 19.55 -20.38
CA ARG A 362 -7.12 20.33 -19.89
C ARG A 362 -8.44 19.67 -20.30
N GLY A 363 -9.32 19.44 -19.31
CA GLY A 363 -10.62 18.80 -19.51
C GLY A 363 -10.59 17.27 -19.72
N ARG A 364 -9.41 16.67 -19.88
CA ARG A 364 -9.23 15.21 -20.06
C ARG A 364 -8.69 14.53 -18.80
N VAL A 365 -7.82 15.20 -18.06
CA VAL A 365 -7.34 14.75 -16.74
C VAL A 365 -8.07 15.55 -15.65
N SER A 366 -8.73 14.86 -14.73
CA SER A 366 -9.63 15.48 -13.75
C SER A 366 -9.01 15.66 -12.36
N LEU A 367 -7.91 14.96 -12.06
CA LEU A 367 -7.14 15.12 -10.83
C LEU A 367 -5.65 15.24 -11.18
N TRP A 368 -4.91 16.07 -10.47
CA TRP A 368 -3.45 16.17 -10.59
C TRP A 368 -2.77 16.05 -9.25
N ASP A 369 -1.82 15.13 -9.15
CA ASP A 369 -0.80 15.17 -8.10
C ASP A 369 0.19 16.28 -8.47
N VAL A 370 -0.07 17.49 -7.96
CA VAL A 370 0.76 18.67 -8.22
C VAL A 370 2.11 18.50 -7.55
N LEU A 371 2.09 18.06 -6.29
CA LEU A 371 3.27 17.85 -5.46
C LEU A 371 3.25 16.44 -4.88
N ASN A 372 4.30 15.67 -5.19
CA ASN A 372 4.48 14.29 -4.74
C ASN A 372 5.62 14.19 -3.72
N GLU A 373 5.34 13.58 -2.57
CA GLU A 373 6.28 13.19 -1.51
C GLU A 373 7.17 14.29 -0.92
N PRO A 374 6.66 15.50 -0.63
CA PRO A 374 7.48 16.59 -0.10
C PRO A 374 8.08 16.29 1.28
N VAL A 375 7.50 15.38 2.09
CA VAL A 375 8.04 15.03 3.42
C VAL A 375 9.40 14.35 3.32
N ASN A 376 9.59 13.51 2.31
CA ASN A 376 10.74 12.61 2.22
C ASN A 376 11.64 12.86 1.00
N ASN A 377 11.11 13.49 -0.04
CA ASN A 377 11.79 13.67 -1.32
C ASN A 377 12.00 15.15 -1.66
N MET A 378 11.80 16.09 -0.73
CA MET A 378 12.19 17.48 -0.94
C MET A 378 13.71 17.65 -0.80
N GLU A 379 14.40 17.93 -1.92
CA GLU A 379 15.81 18.30 -1.86
C GLU A 379 15.99 19.66 -1.15
N PRO A 380 17.00 19.80 -0.27
CA PRO A 380 17.29 21.08 0.38
C PRO A 380 17.50 22.21 -0.61
N TRP A 381 18.23 21.96 -1.71
CA TRP A 381 18.53 23.00 -2.71
C TRP A 381 17.28 23.48 -3.47
N VAL A 382 16.24 22.67 -3.62
CA VAL A 382 14.98 23.09 -4.24
C VAL A 382 14.32 24.14 -3.35
N LYS A 383 14.22 23.85 -2.05
CA LYS A 383 13.65 24.76 -1.04
C LYS A 383 14.48 26.03 -0.86
N ASP A 384 15.80 25.89 -0.76
CA ASP A 384 16.72 27.00 -0.49
C ASP A 384 16.78 27.98 -1.68
N THR A 385 16.73 27.45 -2.92
CA THR A 385 16.84 28.26 -4.13
C THR A 385 15.51 28.90 -4.54
N LEU A 386 14.40 28.16 -4.45
CA LEU A 386 13.08 28.67 -4.84
C LEU A 386 12.36 29.41 -3.72
N GLY A 387 12.81 29.24 -2.47
CA GLY A 387 12.23 29.89 -1.30
C GLY A 387 10.93 29.24 -0.81
N PRO A 388 10.36 29.77 0.28
CA PRO A 388 9.26 29.13 1.01
C PRO A 388 7.92 29.07 0.26
N ASN A 389 7.73 29.91 -0.76
CA ASN A 389 6.48 30.02 -1.51
C ASN A 389 6.41 29.10 -2.74
N ALA A 390 7.51 28.41 -3.08
CA ALA A 390 7.58 27.59 -4.30
C ALA A 390 6.42 26.59 -4.42
N MET A 391 6.06 25.92 -3.31
CA MET A 391 4.95 24.97 -3.31
C MET A 391 3.61 25.66 -3.62
N THR A 392 3.35 26.84 -3.06
CA THR A 392 2.15 27.63 -3.37
C THR A 392 2.12 28.01 -4.85
N GLU A 393 3.23 28.53 -5.39
CA GLU A 393 3.36 28.92 -6.80
C GLU A 393 3.07 27.74 -7.75
N TRP A 394 3.48 26.52 -7.39
CA TRP A 394 3.19 25.31 -8.17
C TRP A 394 1.70 25.01 -8.26
N PHE A 395 0.97 25.12 -7.15
CA PHE A 395 -0.48 24.94 -7.13
C PHE A 395 -1.20 26.06 -7.89
N GLU A 396 -0.75 27.31 -7.76
CA GLU A 396 -1.31 28.45 -8.51
C GLU A 396 -1.14 28.29 -10.03
N ALA A 397 0.06 27.88 -10.47
CA ALA A 397 0.33 27.61 -11.89
C ALA A 397 -0.57 26.48 -12.43
N ALA A 398 -0.74 25.40 -11.67
CA ALA A 398 -1.63 24.30 -12.05
C ALA A 398 -3.10 24.76 -12.13
N ARG A 399 -3.57 25.55 -11.15
CA ARG A 399 -4.95 26.10 -11.15
C ARG A 399 -5.20 27.01 -12.34
N ALA A 400 -4.25 27.87 -12.69
CA ALA A 400 -4.38 28.76 -13.84
C ALA A 400 -4.51 27.96 -15.17
N ALA A 401 -3.75 26.87 -15.30
CA ALA A 401 -3.75 26.01 -16.49
C ALA A 401 -4.91 25.00 -16.53
N ALA A 402 -5.57 24.67 -15.42
CA ALA A 402 -6.82 23.89 -15.44
C ALA A 402 -7.74 24.23 -14.25
N PRO A 403 -8.59 25.26 -14.40
CA PRO A 403 -9.50 25.72 -13.34
C PRO A 403 -10.46 24.64 -12.81
N GLU A 404 -10.81 23.66 -13.64
CA GLU A 404 -11.75 22.58 -13.29
C GLU A 404 -11.08 21.32 -12.73
N ALA A 405 -9.75 21.17 -12.89
CA ALA A 405 -9.05 20.00 -12.38
C ALA A 405 -8.87 20.10 -10.87
N ARG A 406 -8.93 18.96 -10.17
CA ARG A 406 -8.71 18.90 -8.73
C ARG A 406 -7.22 18.71 -8.43
N LEU A 407 -6.66 19.56 -7.58
CA LEU A 407 -5.22 19.62 -7.30
C LEU A 407 -4.89 18.98 -5.95
N TYR A 408 -3.95 18.04 -5.95
CA TYR A 408 -3.60 17.22 -4.80
C TYR A 408 -2.13 17.38 -4.40
N LEU A 409 -1.90 17.35 -3.08
CA LEU A 409 -0.61 16.98 -2.51
C LEU A 409 -0.68 15.48 -2.19
N ASN A 410 0.18 14.67 -2.81
CA ASN A 410 0.24 13.22 -2.63
C ASN A 410 1.48 12.83 -1.82
N ASP A 411 1.31 12.02 -0.77
CA ASP A 411 2.42 11.55 0.06
C ASP A 411 2.10 10.14 0.62
N TYR A 412 3.08 9.48 1.20
CA TYR A 412 2.96 8.18 1.88
C TYR A 412 3.06 8.32 3.42
N ALA A 413 3.06 9.57 3.92
CA ALA A 413 3.29 9.83 5.32
C ALA A 413 2.10 9.47 6.23
N MET A 414 0.86 9.38 5.74
CA MET A 414 -0.30 9.20 6.63
C MET A 414 -0.47 7.74 7.04
N LEU A 415 -0.46 6.80 6.09
CA LEU A 415 -0.85 5.41 6.35
C LEU A 415 0.23 4.38 6.06
N SER A 416 1.28 4.69 5.29
CA SER A 416 2.41 3.76 5.09
C SER A 416 3.69 4.25 5.77
N GLY A 417 4.64 4.76 4.99
CA GLY A 417 6.01 4.98 5.46
C GLY A 417 6.14 6.03 6.55
N GLY A 418 5.28 7.06 6.57
CA GLY A 418 5.29 8.07 7.64
C GLY A 418 4.33 7.82 8.78
N ALA A 419 3.37 6.88 8.66
CA ALA A 419 2.38 6.56 9.71
C ALA A 419 3.01 6.08 11.03
N ARG A 420 4.31 5.84 10.97
CA ARG A 420 5.17 5.16 11.92
C ARG A 420 6.11 6.10 12.63
N ASP A 421 6.27 7.31 12.11
CA ASP A 421 7.02 8.39 12.71
C ASP A 421 6.09 9.59 12.83
N ALA A 422 5.64 9.87 14.06
CA ALA A 422 4.74 10.99 14.32
C ALA A 422 5.29 12.31 13.72
N ARG A 423 6.61 12.49 13.68
CA ARG A 423 7.25 13.67 13.10
C ARG A 423 6.97 13.83 11.60
N ARG A 424 6.84 12.73 10.84
CA ARG A 424 6.52 12.77 9.40
C ARG A 424 5.06 13.14 9.18
N ILE A 425 4.16 12.63 10.02
CA ILE A 425 2.75 13.03 10.01
C ILE A 425 2.63 14.53 10.37
N ASP A 426 3.36 14.97 11.39
CA ASP A 426 3.40 16.37 11.82
C ASP A 426 3.99 17.27 10.71
N GLU A 427 5.02 16.82 10.00
CA GLU A 427 5.61 17.56 8.87
C GLU A 427 4.62 17.69 7.71
N LEU A 428 3.91 16.62 7.34
CA LEU A 428 2.87 16.70 6.32
C LEU A 428 1.76 17.70 6.73
N GLU A 429 1.36 17.67 8.00
CA GLU A 429 0.40 18.63 8.55
C GLU A 429 0.92 20.07 8.46
N ASN A 430 2.19 20.29 8.79
CA ASN A 430 2.83 21.61 8.70
C ASN A 430 2.89 22.12 7.25
N ILE A 431 3.18 21.24 6.28
CA ILE A 431 3.17 21.59 4.85
C ILE A 431 1.75 21.99 4.42
N LEU A 432 0.73 21.20 4.77
CA LEU A 432 -0.67 21.52 4.46
C LEU A 432 -1.14 22.82 5.13
N ARG A 433 -0.73 23.07 6.38
CA ARG A 433 -0.99 24.35 7.08
C ARG A 433 -0.32 25.52 6.37
N THR A 434 0.93 25.34 5.92
CA THR A 434 1.67 26.38 5.19
C THR A 434 0.98 26.71 3.87
N LEU A 435 0.61 25.69 3.08
CA LEU A 435 -0.13 25.85 1.84
C LEU A 435 -1.46 26.58 2.06
N ARG A 436 -2.21 26.20 3.09
CA ARG A 436 -3.45 26.88 3.47
C ARG A 436 -3.24 28.33 3.87
N ASN A 437 -2.23 28.62 4.70
CA ASN A 437 -1.96 29.97 5.19
C ASN A 437 -1.49 30.91 4.06
N ASN A 438 -0.97 30.34 2.97
CA ASN A 438 -0.58 31.05 1.77
C ASN A 438 -1.66 31.00 0.67
N ASP A 439 -2.91 30.62 1.00
CA ASP A 439 -4.04 30.54 0.07
C ASP A 439 -3.79 29.66 -1.17
N ALA A 440 -2.92 28.65 -1.07
CA ALA A 440 -2.65 27.74 -2.18
C ALA A 440 -3.92 26.94 -2.57
N PRO A 441 -4.24 26.80 -3.86
CA PRO A 441 -5.48 26.17 -4.34
C PRO A 441 -5.43 24.63 -4.28
N VAL A 442 -5.27 24.06 -3.08
CA VAL A 442 -5.26 22.61 -2.83
C VAL A 442 -6.69 22.09 -2.64
N ASP A 443 -7.12 21.10 -3.44
CA ASP A 443 -8.49 20.54 -3.40
C ASP A 443 -8.58 19.16 -2.73
N GLY A 444 -7.44 18.59 -2.33
CA GLY A 444 -7.40 17.25 -1.78
C GLY A 444 -6.03 16.82 -1.28
N ILE A 445 -6.04 15.75 -0.50
CA ILE A 445 -4.86 15.11 0.07
C ILE A 445 -4.79 13.68 -0.51
N GLY A 446 -3.65 13.32 -1.09
CA GLY A 446 -3.37 11.97 -1.57
C GLY A 446 -2.59 11.19 -0.53
N GLU A 447 -3.01 9.96 -0.25
CA GLU A 447 -2.29 8.99 0.58
C GLU A 447 -1.99 7.74 -0.25
N GLN A 448 -0.69 7.50 -0.47
CA GLN A 448 -0.22 6.40 -1.33
C GLN A 448 -0.58 5.03 -0.78
N ALA A 449 -0.39 4.79 0.52
CA ALA A 449 -0.74 3.53 1.18
C ALA A 449 0.00 2.27 0.65
N HIS A 450 1.32 2.38 0.47
CA HIS A 450 2.20 1.25 0.13
C HIS A 450 2.60 0.42 1.35
N PHE A 451 2.24 -0.86 1.40
CA PHE A 451 2.50 -1.73 2.55
C PHE A 451 3.41 -2.92 2.25
N ASP A 452 4.23 -3.29 3.23
CA ASP A 452 5.06 -4.50 3.23
C ASP A 452 4.84 -5.31 4.54
N ALA A 453 5.81 -5.34 5.45
CA ALA A 453 5.78 -6.17 6.66
C ALA A 453 5.22 -5.46 7.91
N THR A 454 4.97 -4.16 7.86
CA THR A 454 4.41 -3.39 8.98
C THR A 454 3.10 -2.76 8.55
N LEU A 455 2.01 -3.28 9.10
CA LEU A 455 0.65 -2.95 8.67
C LEU A 455 -0.01 -2.00 9.67
N VAL A 456 -0.71 -0.98 9.17
CA VAL A 456 -1.46 -0.04 10.02
C VAL A 456 -2.82 -0.61 10.33
N ALA A 457 -3.12 -0.78 11.62
CA ALA A 457 -4.39 -1.28 12.10
C ALA A 457 -5.56 -0.34 11.74
N PRO A 458 -6.77 -0.85 11.44
CA PRO A 458 -7.94 -0.05 11.07
C PRO A 458 -8.27 1.12 12.02
N GLU A 459 -8.20 0.92 13.33
CA GLU A 459 -8.44 2.01 14.29
C GLU A 459 -7.41 3.14 14.19
N LYS A 460 -6.15 2.79 13.94
CA LYS A 460 -5.09 3.77 13.70
C LYS A 460 -5.31 4.46 12.36
N MET A 461 -5.77 3.74 11.33
CA MET A 461 -6.15 4.35 10.06
C MET A 461 -7.24 5.41 10.26
N PHE A 462 -8.32 5.09 10.99
CA PHE A 462 -9.39 6.06 11.26
C PHE A 462 -8.87 7.30 11.98
N LYS A 463 -8.10 7.15 13.05
CA LYS A 463 -7.51 8.28 13.80
C LYS A 463 -6.65 9.18 12.91
N THR A 464 -5.82 8.58 12.04
CA THR A 464 -4.99 9.37 11.13
C THR A 464 -5.83 10.05 10.05
N LEU A 465 -6.81 9.35 9.45
CA LEU A 465 -7.71 9.93 8.45
C LEU A 465 -8.55 11.08 9.03
N ASP A 466 -9.03 10.97 10.27
CA ASP A 466 -9.75 12.02 10.98
C ASP A 466 -8.87 13.27 11.20
N ARG A 467 -7.59 13.06 11.50
CA ARG A 467 -6.61 14.15 11.67
C ARG A 467 -6.47 14.98 10.39
N PHE A 468 -6.37 14.34 9.23
CA PHE A 468 -6.27 15.05 7.95
C PHE A 468 -7.64 15.52 7.42
N ALA A 469 -8.73 14.85 7.79
CA ALA A 469 -10.08 15.30 7.52
C ALA A 469 -10.40 16.66 8.17
N ALA A 470 -9.71 17.04 9.25
CA ALA A 470 -9.83 18.35 9.88
C ALA A 470 -9.42 19.52 8.97
N PHE A 471 -8.70 19.25 7.87
CA PHE A 471 -8.47 20.24 6.83
C PHE A 471 -9.75 20.49 6.00
N GLY A 472 -10.81 19.69 6.10
CA GLY A 472 -12.00 19.86 5.25
C GLY A 472 -11.72 19.59 3.76
N LEU A 473 -10.60 18.94 3.46
CA LEU A 473 -10.24 18.46 2.14
C LEU A 473 -10.56 16.95 2.04
N PRO A 474 -11.07 16.47 0.91
CA PRO A 474 -11.23 15.05 0.66
C PRO A 474 -9.86 14.36 0.52
N ILE A 475 -9.82 13.10 0.95
CA ILE A 475 -8.64 12.24 0.93
C ILE A 475 -8.81 11.21 -0.20
N GLU A 476 -7.80 11.04 -1.04
CA GLU A 476 -7.75 9.97 -2.04
C GLU A 476 -6.72 8.94 -1.59
N ILE A 477 -7.09 7.65 -1.56
CA ILE A 477 -6.07 6.60 -1.51
C ILE A 477 -5.56 6.38 -2.93
N THR A 478 -4.29 6.67 -3.16
CA THR A 478 -3.75 6.88 -4.51
C THR A 478 -2.96 5.69 -5.05
N GLU A 479 -2.34 4.87 -4.20
CA GLU A 479 -1.35 3.87 -4.64
C GLU A 479 -1.37 2.58 -3.81
N PHE A 480 -2.54 2.15 -3.31
CA PHE A 480 -2.61 1.03 -2.38
C PHE A 480 -2.05 -0.27 -2.99
N ASP A 481 -1.08 -0.86 -2.29
CA ASP A 481 -0.63 -2.22 -2.51
C ASP A 481 -0.08 -2.84 -1.21
N ILE A 482 -0.04 -4.17 -1.15
CA ILE A 482 0.55 -4.92 -0.03
C ILE A 482 1.43 -6.06 -0.54
N ALA A 483 2.73 -5.97 -0.29
CA ALA A 483 3.67 -7.06 -0.55
C ALA A 483 3.88 -7.92 0.71
N SER A 484 3.59 -9.21 0.60
CA SER A 484 3.94 -10.20 1.61
C SER A 484 3.94 -11.59 1.00
N SER A 485 4.86 -12.45 1.45
CA SER A 485 4.86 -13.87 1.09
C SER A 485 3.64 -14.62 1.65
N ASP A 486 3.00 -14.09 2.70
CA ASP A 486 1.76 -14.65 3.25
C ASP A 486 0.55 -14.17 2.45
N ALA A 487 0.01 -15.06 1.60
CA ALA A 487 -1.16 -14.76 0.78
C ALA A 487 -2.44 -14.52 1.60
N ARG A 488 -2.58 -15.14 2.79
CA ARG A 488 -3.73 -14.94 3.67
C ARG A 488 -3.67 -13.57 4.31
N LEU A 489 -2.49 -13.16 4.78
CA LEU A 489 -2.28 -11.80 5.28
C LEU A 489 -2.61 -10.75 4.23
N ARG A 490 -2.13 -10.91 2.99
CA ARG A 490 -2.45 -9.98 1.89
C ARG A 490 -3.96 -9.89 1.67
N ALA A 491 -4.67 -11.01 1.71
CA ALA A 491 -6.12 -11.03 1.54
C ALA A 491 -6.86 -10.34 2.70
N ASP A 492 -6.49 -10.68 3.94
CA ASP A 492 -7.09 -10.07 5.14
C ASP A 492 -6.87 -8.56 5.16
N TYR A 493 -5.65 -8.10 4.90
CA TYR A 493 -5.33 -6.68 4.93
C TYR A 493 -5.95 -5.92 3.77
N THR A 494 -5.97 -6.49 2.55
CA THR A 494 -6.69 -5.89 1.41
C THR A 494 -8.17 -5.70 1.75
N ARG A 495 -8.83 -6.73 2.30
CA ARG A 495 -10.22 -6.63 2.73
C ARG A 495 -10.40 -5.51 3.76
N ASP A 496 -9.59 -5.54 4.82
CA ASP A 496 -9.77 -4.67 5.97
C ASP A 496 -9.42 -3.21 5.66
N PHE A 497 -8.34 -2.98 4.90
CA PHE A 497 -7.96 -1.66 4.42
C PHE A 497 -9.05 -1.05 3.55
N LEU A 498 -9.58 -1.81 2.57
CA LEU A 498 -10.64 -1.32 1.68
C LEU A 498 -11.91 -0.99 2.46
N ILE A 499 -12.33 -1.84 3.41
CA ILE A 499 -13.50 -1.56 4.28
C ILE A 499 -13.26 -0.29 5.09
N ALA A 500 -12.10 -0.16 5.74
CA ALA A 500 -11.78 1.01 6.55
C ALA A 500 -11.81 2.30 5.70
N ALA A 501 -11.06 2.33 4.60
CA ALA A 501 -11.00 3.48 3.70
C ALA A 501 -12.38 3.83 3.10
N PHE A 502 -13.12 2.84 2.58
CA PHE A 502 -14.44 3.07 2.00
C PHE A 502 -15.47 3.56 3.03
N SER A 503 -15.36 3.13 4.29
CA SER A 503 -16.25 3.56 5.39
C SER A 503 -15.96 4.96 5.94
N HIS A 504 -14.84 5.58 5.58
CA HIS A 504 -14.46 6.89 6.10
C HIS A 504 -15.07 8.03 5.25
N PRO A 505 -15.76 9.01 5.85
CA PRO A 505 -16.51 10.03 5.10
C PRO A 505 -15.63 10.94 4.22
N SER A 506 -14.41 11.24 4.67
CA SER A 506 -13.49 12.09 3.89
C SER A 506 -12.77 11.35 2.76
N VAL A 507 -12.80 10.01 2.73
CA VAL A 507 -12.16 9.26 1.64
C VAL A 507 -13.06 9.34 0.41
N ALA A 508 -12.52 9.86 -0.69
CA ALA A 508 -13.23 10.13 -1.94
C ALA A 508 -12.93 9.13 -3.06
N GLY A 509 -11.91 8.28 -2.89
CA GLY A 509 -11.52 7.28 -3.87
C GLY A 509 -10.41 6.36 -3.38
N ILE A 510 -10.30 5.20 -4.03
CA ILE A 510 -9.25 4.21 -3.76
C ILE A 510 -8.66 3.73 -5.07
N THR A 511 -7.34 3.74 -5.19
CA THR A 511 -6.60 3.24 -6.35
C THR A 511 -5.64 2.14 -5.92
N ILE A 512 -5.68 1.00 -6.63
CA ILE A 512 -4.73 -0.11 -6.48
C ILE A 512 -3.52 0.14 -7.38
N TRP A 513 -2.28 0.10 -6.88
CA TRP A 513 -1.09 0.45 -7.67
C TRP A 513 -0.59 -0.66 -8.61
N GLY A 514 -1.46 -1.04 -9.53
CA GLY A 514 -1.27 -2.10 -10.50
C GLY A 514 -1.99 -3.36 -10.06
N PHE A 515 -2.77 -3.98 -10.95
CA PHE A 515 -3.55 -5.16 -10.58
C PHE A 515 -2.90 -6.48 -11.03
N TRP A 516 -1.96 -6.46 -11.99
CA TRP A 516 -1.44 -7.67 -12.62
C TRP A 516 0.06 -7.84 -12.44
N ALA A 517 0.50 -9.02 -11.98
CA ALA A 517 1.90 -9.30 -11.67
C ALA A 517 2.87 -9.23 -12.87
N GLY A 518 2.37 -9.24 -14.11
CA GLY A 518 3.19 -9.01 -15.31
C GLY A 518 3.41 -7.53 -15.65
N SER A 519 2.78 -6.62 -14.91
CA SER A 519 2.90 -5.17 -15.07
C SER A 519 2.72 -4.47 -13.72
N HIS A 520 3.60 -4.78 -12.77
CA HIS A 520 3.58 -4.25 -11.41
C HIS A 520 5.01 -4.10 -10.90
N TRP A 521 5.32 -3.00 -10.21
CA TRP A 521 6.65 -2.73 -9.63
C TRP A 521 7.04 -3.74 -8.52
N LYS A 522 6.06 -4.18 -7.73
CA LYS A 522 6.10 -5.35 -6.81
C LYS A 522 5.17 -6.51 -7.24
N PRO A 523 5.57 -7.43 -8.14
CA PRO A 523 4.70 -8.49 -8.70
C PRO A 523 3.95 -9.36 -7.68
N GLU A 524 4.47 -9.52 -6.47
CA GLU A 524 3.86 -10.21 -5.35
C GLU A 524 2.70 -9.43 -4.71
N ALA A 525 2.59 -8.12 -4.90
CA ALA A 525 1.51 -7.31 -4.35
C ALA A 525 0.26 -7.27 -5.26
N ALA A 526 0.42 -7.61 -6.54
CA ALA A 526 -0.65 -7.63 -7.52
C ALA A 526 -1.87 -8.49 -7.09
N LEU A 527 -3.04 -8.20 -7.67
CA LEU A 527 -4.29 -8.92 -7.45
C LEU A 527 -4.39 -10.19 -8.32
N TRP A 528 -3.77 -10.19 -9.49
CA TRP A 528 -3.66 -11.34 -10.40
C TRP A 528 -2.21 -11.83 -10.52
N ASN A 529 -2.05 -13.15 -10.63
CA ASN A 529 -0.79 -13.78 -11.01
C ASN A 529 -0.42 -13.46 -12.47
N ARG A 530 0.83 -13.73 -12.87
CA ARG A 530 1.30 -13.51 -14.25
C ARG A 530 0.50 -14.32 -15.28
N ASP A 531 0.01 -15.49 -14.89
CA ASP A 531 -0.83 -16.38 -15.71
C ASP A 531 -2.33 -16.03 -15.68
N TRP A 532 -2.70 -14.87 -15.12
CA TRP A 532 -4.08 -14.40 -14.95
C TRP A 532 -4.94 -15.18 -13.95
N SER A 533 -4.38 -16.13 -13.20
CA SER A 533 -5.10 -16.69 -12.06
C SER A 533 -5.26 -15.64 -10.95
N ILE A 534 -6.45 -15.58 -10.35
CA ILE A 534 -6.77 -14.63 -9.28
C ILE A 534 -6.02 -15.02 -8.00
N ARG A 535 -5.45 -14.04 -7.30
CA ARG A 535 -4.83 -14.26 -5.98
C ARG A 535 -5.86 -14.02 -4.87
N PRO A 536 -5.65 -14.55 -3.64
CA PRO A 536 -6.59 -14.34 -2.53
C PRO A 536 -6.94 -12.88 -2.22
N ASN A 537 -5.96 -11.96 -2.32
CA ASN A 537 -6.20 -10.51 -2.20
C ASN A 537 -7.00 -9.92 -3.37
N GLY A 538 -6.80 -10.44 -4.59
CA GLY A 538 -7.66 -10.10 -5.73
C GLY A 538 -9.10 -10.57 -5.54
N GLN A 539 -9.31 -11.77 -4.98
CA GLN A 539 -10.65 -12.25 -4.67
C GLN A 539 -11.33 -11.37 -3.61
N ALA A 540 -10.62 -11.00 -2.54
CA ALA A 540 -11.13 -10.07 -1.53
C ALA A 540 -11.56 -8.72 -2.14
N PHE A 541 -10.77 -8.17 -3.07
CA PHE A 541 -11.13 -6.96 -3.80
C PHE A 541 -12.41 -7.14 -4.63
N ILE A 542 -12.52 -8.23 -5.40
CA ILE A 542 -13.71 -8.52 -6.23
C ILE A 542 -14.97 -8.72 -5.38
N ASP A 543 -14.85 -9.47 -4.29
CA ASP A 543 -15.97 -9.74 -3.37
C ASP A 543 -16.51 -8.44 -2.78
N LEU A 544 -15.63 -7.48 -2.46
CA LEU A 544 -16.06 -6.16 -2.01
C LEU A 544 -16.65 -5.33 -3.15
N VAL A 545 -15.90 -5.08 -4.22
CA VAL A 545 -16.26 -4.07 -5.23
C VAL A 545 -17.36 -4.51 -6.20
N ARG A 546 -17.52 -5.82 -6.43
CA ARG A 546 -18.47 -6.36 -7.43
C ARG A 546 -19.54 -7.28 -6.85
N GLN A 547 -19.54 -7.50 -5.54
CA GLN A 547 -20.60 -8.26 -4.88
C GLN A 547 -21.17 -7.48 -3.69
N GLN A 548 -20.38 -7.23 -2.64
CA GLN A 548 -20.87 -6.60 -1.42
C GLN A 548 -21.22 -5.11 -1.59
N TRP A 549 -20.45 -4.39 -2.41
CA TRP A 549 -20.64 -2.98 -2.73
C TRP A 549 -21.24 -2.76 -4.13
N TRP A 550 -21.98 -3.76 -4.61
CA TRP A 550 -22.64 -3.71 -5.91
C TRP A 550 -24.12 -3.99 -5.75
N THR A 551 -24.97 -3.12 -6.31
CA THR A 551 -26.43 -3.33 -6.25
C THR A 551 -26.91 -4.04 -7.51
N ASP A 552 -27.47 -5.22 -7.31
CA ASP A 552 -28.16 -6.02 -8.33
C ASP A 552 -29.33 -6.74 -7.66
N ILE A 553 -30.52 -6.14 -7.72
CA ILE A 553 -31.70 -6.57 -6.95
C ILE A 553 -32.93 -6.55 -7.86
N THR A 554 -33.78 -7.56 -7.73
CA THR A 554 -35.11 -7.59 -8.36
C THR A 554 -36.19 -7.57 -7.28
N GLU A 555 -37.08 -6.58 -7.36
CA GLU A 555 -38.24 -6.44 -6.48
C GLU A 555 -39.54 -6.49 -7.28
N THR A 556 -40.67 -6.65 -6.60
CA THR A 556 -42.00 -6.60 -7.21
C THR A 556 -42.78 -5.39 -6.68
N THR A 557 -43.42 -4.64 -7.58
CA THR A 557 -44.24 -3.49 -7.20
C THR A 557 -45.41 -3.87 -6.32
N ASP A 558 -45.66 -3.08 -5.27
CA ASP A 558 -46.82 -3.21 -4.39
C ASP A 558 -48.16 -2.85 -5.08
N ALA A 559 -49.26 -2.87 -4.32
CA ALA A 559 -50.59 -2.51 -4.81
C ALA A 559 -50.69 -1.07 -5.37
N SER A 560 -49.77 -0.19 -4.96
CA SER A 560 -49.68 1.19 -5.45
C SER A 560 -48.68 1.36 -6.60
N GLY A 561 -48.11 0.26 -7.12
CA GLY A 561 -47.14 0.27 -8.20
C GLY A 561 -45.74 0.71 -7.77
N ASN A 562 -45.40 0.63 -6.48
CA ASN A 562 -44.14 1.15 -5.96
C ASN A 562 -43.14 0.05 -5.56
N VAL A 563 -41.86 0.35 -5.74
CA VAL A 563 -40.71 -0.38 -5.20
C VAL A 563 -39.80 0.61 -4.48
N ARG A 564 -39.23 0.22 -3.34
CA ARG A 564 -38.16 0.96 -2.66
C ARG A 564 -36.95 0.06 -2.50
N VAL A 565 -35.80 0.52 -2.97
CA VAL A 565 -34.51 -0.17 -2.86
C VAL A 565 -33.51 0.78 -2.22
N ARG A 566 -32.63 0.25 -1.38
CA ARG A 566 -31.49 0.99 -0.85
C ARG A 566 -30.21 0.50 -1.51
N GLY A 567 -29.71 1.28 -2.48
CA GLY A 567 -28.60 0.90 -3.35
C GLY A 567 -27.34 1.72 -3.12
N PHE A 568 -26.19 1.21 -3.54
CA PHE A 568 -24.92 1.95 -3.56
C PHE A 568 -24.98 3.12 -4.55
N LEU A 569 -24.34 4.24 -4.23
CA LEU A 569 -24.38 5.41 -5.12
C LEU A 569 -23.72 5.07 -6.47
N GLY A 570 -24.37 5.43 -7.57
CA GLY A 570 -23.90 5.05 -8.90
C GLY A 570 -24.93 5.21 -10.01
N GLU A 571 -24.52 4.79 -11.20
CA GLU A 571 -25.36 4.67 -12.39
C GLU A 571 -26.05 3.30 -12.41
N TYR A 572 -27.31 3.29 -12.79
CA TYR A 572 -28.15 2.11 -12.85
C TYR A 572 -28.83 1.96 -14.21
N GLU A 573 -28.99 0.71 -14.66
CA GLU A 573 -30.06 0.30 -15.57
C GLU A 573 -31.21 -0.26 -14.75
N ILE A 574 -32.39 0.35 -14.88
CA ILE A 574 -33.61 -0.08 -14.20
C ILE A 574 -34.53 -0.68 -15.25
N THR A 575 -34.80 -1.97 -15.13
CA THR A 575 -35.69 -2.71 -16.04
C THR A 575 -37.00 -3.03 -15.33
N VAL A 576 -38.11 -2.48 -15.82
CA VAL A 576 -39.46 -2.80 -15.36
C VAL A 576 -40.08 -3.80 -16.32
N LYS A 577 -40.57 -4.94 -15.83
CA LYS A 577 -41.19 -6.02 -16.62
C LYS A 577 -42.57 -6.38 -16.07
N ILE A 578 -43.55 -6.54 -16.96
CA ILE A 578 -44.89 -7.04 -16.66
C ILE A 578 -45.38 -7.91 -17.82
N GLY A 579 -45.66 -9.19 -17.56
CA GLY A 579 -45.87 -10.17 -18.63
C GLY A 579 -44.69 -10.19 -19.62
N ASP A 580 -44.98 -10.04 -20.91
CA ASP A 580 -43.97 -9.98 -21.99
C ASP A 580 -43.45 -8.56 -22.29
N ARG A 581 -43.96 -7.55 -21.60
CA ARG A 581 -43.58 -6.15 -21.80
C ARG A 581 -42.44 -5.77 -20.87
N GLN A 582 -41.48 -4.98 -21.37
CA GLN A 582 -40.41 -4.42 -20.55
C GLN A 582 -40.07 -2.98 -20.95
N ARG A 583 -39.57 -2.20 -19.98
CA ARG A 583 -39.00 -0.87 -20.20
C ARG A 583 -37.69 -0.73 -19.42
N LYS A 584 -36.67 -0.18 -20.08
CA LYS A 584 -35.38 0.13 -19.48
C LYS A 584 -35.21 1.64 -19.30
N VAL A 585 -34.60 2.05 -18.19
CA VAL A 585 -34.28 3.45 -17.89
C VAL A 585 -32.87 3.50 -17.30
N ILE A 586 -32.03 4.42 -17.78
CA ILE A 586 -30.74 4.73 -17.14
C ILE A 586 -30.94 5.88 -16.17
N ALA A 587 -30.43 5.73 -14.94
CA ALA A 587 -30.53 6.77 -13.92
C ALA A 587 -29.29 6.81 -13.01
N GLN A 588 -29.02 7.97 -12.43
CA GLN A 588 -27.99 8.17 -11.42
C GLN A 588 -28.64 8.23 -10.04
N LEU A 589 -28.18 7.42 -9.09
CA LEU A 589 -28.61 7.46 -7.70
C LEU A 589 -27.64 8.34 -6.88
N PRO A 590 -27.99 9.59 -6.54
CA PRO A 590 -27.17 10.47 -5.71
C PRO A 590 -27.38 10.17 -4.21
N GLY A 591 -26.53 10.75 -3.36
CA GLY A 591 -26.65 10.63 -1.89
C GLY A 591 -27.98 11.13 -1.32
N ALA A 592 -28.64 12.07 -2.00
CA ALA A 592 -29.97 12.56 -1.63
C ALA A 592 -31.12 11.58 -1.93
N GLY A 593 -30.83 10.44 -2.57
CA GLY A 593 -31.83 9.50 -3.08
C GLY A 593 -32.40 9.88 -4.45
N LEU A 594 -33.18 8.98 -5.04
CA LEU A 594 -33.82 9.15 -6.34
C LEU A 594 -35.27 8.64 -6.30
N ALA A 595 -36.21 9.47 -6.74
CA ALA A 595 -37.57 9.05 -7.06
C ALA A 595 -37.74 8.98 -8.57
N LEU A 596 -37.99 7.77 -9.11
CA LEU A 596 -38.03 7.50 -10.54
C LEU A 596 -39.42 7.01 -10.98
N PRO A 597 -40.23 7.86 -11.62
CA PRO A 597 -41.46 7.42 -12.27
C PRO A 597 -41.14 6.69 -13.58
N VAL A 598 -41.72 5.51 -13.77
CA VAL A 598 -41.61 4.71 -15.00
C VAL A 598 -43.01 4.43 -15.55
N ARG A 599 -43.24 4.77 -16.82
CA ARG A 599 -44.49 4.41 -17.52
C ARG A 599 -44.29 3.19 -18.39
N ILE A 600 -45.18 2.20 -18.33
CA ILE A 600 -45.09 1.00 -19.17
C ILE A 600 -46.43 0.73 -19.86
N ASP A 601 -46.38 0.24 -21.09
CA ASP A 601 -47.59 -0.19 -21.80
C ASP A 601 -48.01 -1.57 -21.29
N VAL A 602 -49.23 -1.65 -20.77
CA VAL A 602 -49.85 -2.87 -20.22
C VAL A 602 -51.04 -3.34 -21.05
N SER A 603 -51.30 -2.71 -22.21
CA SER A 603 -52.38 -3.14 -23.09
C SER A 603 -52.12 -4.57 -23.57
N SER A 604 -53.13 -5.44 -23.40
CA SER A 604 -53.11 -6.76 -24.02
C SER A 604 -53.08 -6.57 -25.54
N GLU A 605 -52.28 -7.37 -26.25
CA GLU A 605 -52.53 -7.57 -27.68
C GLU A 605 -53.98 -7.99 -27.80
N LYS A 606 -54.81 -7.14 -28.40
CA LYS A 606 -56.15 -7.55 -28.78
C LYS A 606 -55.96 -8.78 -29.66
N ALA A 607 -56.43 -9.93 -29.20
CA ALA A 607 -56.60 -11.09 -30.06
C ALA A 607 -57.33 -10.59 -31.31
N ASN A 608 -56.66 -10.66 -32.47
CA ASN A 608 -57.29 -10.34 -33.74
C ASN A 608 -58.52 -11.27 -33.86
N PRO A 609 -59.73 -10.72 -34.05
CA PRO A 609 -60.96 -11.50 -34.09
C PRO A 609 -60.99 -12.51 -35.25
#